data_AF-A0A369VWM8-F1
#
_entry.id   AF-A0A369VWM8-F1
#
_cell.length_a   1.000
_cell.length_b   1.000
_cell.length_c   1.000
_cell.angle_alpha   90.00
_cell.angle_beta   90.00
_cell.angle_gamma   90.00
#
_symmetry.space_group_name_H-M   'P 1'
#
loop_
_entity.id
_entity.type
_entity.pdbx_description
1 polymer ?
#
loop_
_entity_poly.entity_id
_entity_poly.type
_entity_poly.pdbx_seq_one_letter_code
_entity_poly.pdbx_strand_id
1 'polypeptide(L)'
;MKTFPRFALAAALLAGASGLALTPALAKDKKKEEQTGPQKPSVSNADALKQIQAAQTAIGAKDYATATTALTAADAAAKTDGDRYFITALRLQMTAGQLAPNDPTADAKLAPLLDQLLANPVTPQEDLGRYTYSRGNMYYNAKQFPQALAAFQKAQQLGYQNENLALQIVRAKTEGGDVAGGLADLEKSILAEKAAGRPVSEDQYRFAISRYYKLGDNAGTQRVTAMWLHDFGTPKNWRDAIYTFGFQGAGAKRIDSRQRVDLFRLMRATNSLVGADYLEYAQLTYDTGLARESVSVMDEGVKNGKIPAAGGKPTGSAAQLLGLARQQLGTEGTAEAQEAKAKRTGTGRALADVGDFYLGNNNWAKAAELYRAALAAPKPGTPAMNADEVNTHLGIALANAGDKTGAKQAFSSIKTAPRTEIAQLWTVWLDAPANGAAAPVAAN
;
A
#
# COMPACT_ATOMS: atom_id res chain seq x y z
N MET A 1 11.12 11.92 -3.99
CA MET A 1 10.68 11.47 -2.66
C MET A 1 9.93 12.63 -2.03
N LYS A 2 8.67 12.46 -1.62
CA LYS A 2 7.96 13.53 -0.91
C LYS A 2 8.57 13.61 0.50
N THR A 3 9.26 14.70 0.80
CA THR A 3 9.68 15.04 2.17
C THR A 3 8.44 15.11 3.06
N PHE A 4 8.54 14.77 4.35
CA PHE A 4 7.43 15.01 5.26
C PHE A 4 7.06 16.49 5.18
N PRO A 5 5.81 16.85 4.85
CA PRO A 5 5.45 18.25 4.64
C PRO A 5 5.67 19.01 5.95
N ARG A 6 6.60 19.97 5.94
CA ARG A 6 6.97 20.78 7.13
C ARG A 6 5.76 21.48 7.76
N PHE A 7 4.72 21.70 6.96
CA PHE A 7 3.42 22.22 7.39
C PHE A 7 2.64 21.29 8.32
N ALA A 8 2.66 19.97 8.08
CA ALA A 8 1.99 19.00 8.96
C ALA A 8 2.67 18.90 10.33
N LEU A 9 3.99 19.14 10.38
CA LEU A 9 4.75 19.20 11.62
C LEU A 9 4.38 20.42 12.46
N ALA A 10 4.21 21.59 11.83
CA ALA A 10 3.75 22.80 12.51
C ALA A 10 2.33 22.64 13.07
N ALA A 11 1.42 22.03 12.31
CA ALA A 11 0.05 21.75 12.75
C ALA A 11 -0.02 20.73 13.91
N ALA A 12 0.77 19.65 13.87
CA ALA A 12 0.83 18.65 14.93
C ALA A 12 1.44 19.19 16.24
N LEU A 13 2.35 20.16 16.16
CA LEU A 13 2.90 20.85 17.33
C LEU A 13 1.89 21.82 17.98
N LEU A 14 0.95 22.36 17.19
CA LEU A 14 -0.12 23.25 17.66
C LEU A 14 -1.24 22.50 18.40
N ALA A 15 -1.53 21.25 18.04
CA ALA A 15 -2.62 20.45 18.60
C ALA A 15 -2.42 20.01 20.07
N GLY A 16 -1.22 20.17 20.65
CA GLY A 16 -0.94 19.88 22.06
C GLY A 16 -1.23 21.04 23.04
N ALA A 17 -1.56 22.24 22.54
CA ALA A 17 -1.69 23.44 23.36
C ALA A 17 -3.00 23.53 24.15
N SER A 18 -4.02 22.74 23.81
CA SER A 18 -5.33 22.71 24.48
C SER A 18 -5.28 22.13 25.91
N GLY A 19 -4.14 21.56 26.32
CA GLY A 19 -3.93 20.98 27.66
C GLY A 19 -3.17 21.88 28.65
N LEU A 20 -2.74 23.09 28.27
CA LEU A 20 -2.01 24.01 29.17
C LEU A 20 -2.98 24.67 30.18
N ALA A 21 -3.62 23.88 31.02
CA ALA A 21 -4.33 24.38 32.19
C ALA A 21 -3.31 24.92 33.20
N LEU A 22 -3.11 26.24 33.19
CA LEU A 22 -2.30 26.95 34.18
C LEU A 22 -3.00 26.87 35.54
N THR A 23 -2.73 25.83 36.34
CA THR A 23 -3.17 25.79 37.73
C THR A 23 -2.22 26.61 38.58
N PRO A 24 -2.67 27.67 39.29
CA PRO A 24 -1.81 28.39 40.23
C PRO A 24 -1.34 27.45 41.32
N ALA A 25 -0.03 27.36 41.54
CA ALA A 25 0.52 26.68 42.71
C ALA A 25 0.26 27.55 43.96
N LEU A 26 -0.96 27.50 44.49
CA LEU A 26 -1.24 28.07 45.81
C LEU A 26 -0.60 27.17 46.86
N ALA A 27 0.57 27.59 47.34
CA ALA A 27 1.23 27.03 48.50
C ALA A 27 0.28 27.07 49.70
N LYS A 28 -0.31 25.92 50.04
CA LYS A 28 -0.87 25.65 51.36
C LYS A 28 0.00 24.59 52.02
N ASP A 29 0.59 24.98 53.14
CA ASP A 29 1.34 24.14 54.05
C ASP A 29 0.65 22.79 54.32
N LYS A 30 1.04 21.76 53.58
CA LYS A 30 0.85 20.36 53.99
C LYS A 30 2.11 19.58 53.63
N LYS A 31 2.55 18.83 54.64
CA LYS A 31 3.78 18.05 54.76
C LYS A 31 4.29 17.45 53.45
N LYS A 32 5.61 17.52 53.29
CA LYS A 32 6.42 16.74 52.34
C LYS A 32 6.03 15.26 52.42
N GLU A 33 5.18 14.82 51.51
CA GLU A 33 5.20 13.45 51.01
C GLU A 33 5.84 13.53 49.63
N GLU A 34 6.97 12.83 49.48
CA GLU A 34 7.67 12.68 48.19
C GLU A 34 6.72 12.01 47.20
N GLN A 35 6.07 12.83 46.36
CA GLN A 35 5.43 12.35 45.14
C GLN A 35 6.54 11.96 44.16
N THR A 36 6.88 10.68 44.11
CA THR A 36 7.78 10.06 43.12
C THR A 36 7.09 9.89 41.75
N GLY A 37 6.39 10.93 41.28
CA GLY A 37 5.79 11.01 39.95
C GLY A 37 6.33 12.22 39.17
N PRO A 38 6.29 12.24 37.83
CA PRO A 38 6.76 13.39 37.05
C PRO A 38 6.04 14.67 37.49
N GLN A 39 6.80 15.66 37.98
CA GLN A 39 6.25 16.97 38.33
C GLN A 39 5.70 17.62 37.07
N LYS A 40 4.38 17.85 37.02
CA LYS A 40 3.77 18.66 35.97
C LYS A 40 4.36 20.08 36.02
N PRO A 41 4.70 20.69 34.88
CA PRO A 41 5.28 22.03 34.87
C PRO A 41 4.28 23.02 35.48
N SER A 42 4.77 23.84 36.41
CA SER A 42 4.00 24.90 37.06
C SER A 42 4.78 26.20 37.01
N VAL A 43 4.09 27.31 36.79
CA VAL A 43 4.68 28.66 36.86
C VAL A 43 4.58 29.15 38.30
N SER A 44 5.71 29.46 38.93
CA SER A 44 5.73 29.90 40.33
C SER A 44 5.93 31.42 40.50
N ASN A 45 6.42 32.10 39.46
CA ASN A 45 6.60 33.55 39.49
C ASN A 45 5.35 34.25 38.92
N ALA A 46 4.70 35.12 39.70
CA ALA A 46 3.49 35.83 39.30
C ALA A 46 3.70 36.78 38.11
N ASP A 47 4.86 37.44 38.03
CA ASP A 47 5.19 38.32 36.90
C ASP A 47 5.42 37.49 35.63
N ALA A 48 6.13 36.36 35.74
CA ALA A 48 6.30 35.44 34.62
C ALA A 48 4.96 34.87 34.15
N LEU A 49 4.07 34.48 35.08
CA LEU A 49 2.74 33.96 34.78
C LEU A 49 1.90 34.99 34.00
N LYS A 50 1.89 36.24 34.45
CA LYS A 50 1.17 37.33 33.77
C LYS A 50 1.67 37.50 32.33
N GLN A 51 2.98 37.47 32.11
CA GLN A 51 3.56 37.63 30.78
C GLN A 51 3.34 36.39 29.90
N ILE A 52 3.38 35.18 30.45
CA ILE A 52 3.03 33.92 29.77
C ILE A 52 1.58 33.95 29.27
N GLN A 53 0.64 34.40 30.11
CA GLN A 53 -0.78 34.53 29.73
C GLN A 53 -1.00 35.58 28.65
N ALA A 54 -0.30 36.72 28.74
CA ALA A 54 -0.34 37.75 27.70
C ALA A 54 0.20 37.24 26.37
N ALA A 55 1.32 36.51 26.39
CA ALA A 55 1.89 35.86 25.22
C ALA A 55 0.94 34.83 24.60
N GLN A 56 0.33 33.97 25.41
CA GLN A 56 -0.63 32.96 24.96
C GLN A 56 -1.84 33.60 24.26
N THR A 57 -2.40 34.66 24.84
CA THR A 57 -3.52 35.42 24.26
C THR A 57 -3.12 36.03 22.92
N ALA A 58 -1.95 36.67 22.85
CA ALA A 58 -1.44 37.30 21.63
C ALA A 58 -1.15 36.27 20.52
N ILE A 59 -0.57 35.10 20.86
CA ILE A 59 -0.36 33.99 19.92
C ILE A 59 -1.69 33.50 19.35
N GLY A 60 -2.71 33.32 20.20
CA GLY A 60 -4.06 32.94 19.77
C GLY A 60 -4.69 33.95 18.80
N ALA A 61 -4.45 35.25 19.03
CA ALA A 61 -4.86 36.33 18.14
C ALA A 61 -3.96 36.51 16.89
N LYS A 62 -2.89 35.70 16.75
CA LYS A 62 -1.82 35.85 15.75
C LYS A 62 -1.11 37.20 15.81
N ASP A 63 -1.18 37.91 16.92
CA ASP A 63 -0.40 39.11 17.20
C ASP A 63 0.99 38.72 17.70
N TYR A 64 1.85 38.34 16.75
CA TYR A 64 3.17 37.83 17.08
C TYR A 64 4.14 38.91 17.60
N ALA A 65 3.87 40.20 17.32
CA ALA A 65 4.68 41.29 17.85
C ALA A 65 4.46 41.47 19.36
N THR A 66 3.19 41.50 19.78
CA THR A 66 2.84 41.53 21.21
C THR A 66 3.28 40.26 21.92
N ALA A 67 3.11 39.09 21.29
CA ALA A 67 3.58 37.82 21.84
C ALA A 67 5.10 37.81 22.07
N THR A 68 5.89 38.32 21.12
CA THR A 68 7.36 38.40 21.23
C THR A 68 7.78 39.29 22.41
N THR A 69 7.10 40.43 22.58
CA THR A 69 7.35 41.36 23.68
C THR A 69 7.05 40.70 25.03
N ALA A 70 5.89 40.05 25.15
CA ALA A 70 5.47 39.36 26.35
C ALA A 70 6.40 38.18 26.70
N LEU A 71 6.82 37.37 25.72
CA LEU A 71 7.76 36.27 25.95
C LEU A 71 9.13 36.76 26.42
N THR A 72 9.60 37.91 25.92
CA THR A 72 10.87 38.52 26.38
C THR A 72 10.78 38.98 27.82
N ALA A 73 9.66 39.61 28.21
CA ALA A 73 9.40 39.99 29.59
C ALA A 73 9.24 38.77 30.52
N ALA A 74 8.62 37.68 30.02
CA ALA A 74 8.50 36.43 30.75
C ALA A 74 9.87 35.80 31.03
N ASP A 75 10.79 35.79 30.05
CA ASP A 75 12.15 35.27 30.22
C ASP A 75 12.92 36.03 31.31
N ALA A 76 12.80 37.37 31.35
CA ALA A 76 13.43 38.19 32.38
C ALA A 76 12.91 37.89 33.79
N ALA A 77 11.67 37.43 33.90
CA ALA A 77 11.02 37.06 35.17
C ALA A 77 11.15 35.56 35.52
N ALA A 78 11.58 34.71 34.59
CA ALA A 78 11.62 33.26 34.75
C ALA A 78 12.66 32.83 35.81
N LYS A 79 12.24 32.00 36.76
CA LYS A 79 13.12 31.51 37.85
C LYS A 79 13.20 29.99 37.90
N THR A 80 12.15 29.30 37.46
CA THR A 80 12.03 27.85 37.55
C THR A 80 12.04 27.18 36.17
N ASP A 81 12.28 25.88 36.16
CA ASP A 81 12.19 25.08 34.94
C ASP A 81 10.75 25.03 34.39
N GLY A 82 9.74 25.14 35.26
CA GLY A 82 8.35 25.31 34.87
C GLY A 82 8.12 26.61 34.10
N ASP A 83 8.63 27.74 34.60
CA ASP A 83 8.53 29.03 33.90
C ASP A 83 9.16 28.92 32.49
N ARG A 84 10.40 28.39 32.42
CA ARG A 84 11.12 28.19 31.16
C ARG A 84 10.42 27.25 30.21
N TYR A 85 9.80 26.18 30.72
CA TYR A 85 9.03 25.24 29.91
C TYR A 85 7.89 25.95 29.17
N PHE A 86 7.03 26.67 29.89
CA PHE A 86 5.89 27.36 29.27
C PHE A 86 6.35 28.44 28.29
N ILE A 87 7.39 29.20 28.62
CA ILE A 87 7.94 30.23 27.73
C ILE A 87 8.45 29.59 26.43
N THR A 88 9.27 28.54 26.51
CA THR A 88 9.79 27.87 25.31
C THR A 88 8.69 27.16 24.51
N ALA A 89 7.69 26.57 25.17
CA ALA A 89 6.56 25.94 24.49
C ALA A 89 5.72 26.97 23.71
N LEU A 90 5.42 28.13 24.31
CA LEU A 90 4.73 29.23 23.62
C LEU A 90 5.59 29.82 22.51
N ARG A 91 6.91 29.93 22.71
CA ARG A 91 7.84 30.35 21.65
C ARG A 91 7.83 29.37 20.48
N LEU A 92 7.83 28.06 20.74
CA LEU A 92 7.70 27.03 19.71
C LEU A 92 6.40 27.19 18.94
N GLN A 93 5.28 27.40 19.65
CA GLN A 93 3.96 27.61 19.05
C GLN A 93 3.93 28.85 18.15
N MET A 94 4.44 29.98 18.66
CA MET A 94 4.55 31.23 17.92
C MET A 94 5.42 31.08 16.67
N THR A 95 6.62 30.53 16.83
CA THR A 95 7.56 30.32 15.72
C THR A 95 6.94 29.40 14.67
N ALA A 96 6.26 28.32 15.05
CA ALA A 96 5.56 27.45 14.11
C ALA A 96 4.44 28.18 13.36
N GLY A 97 3.67 29.02 14.05
CA GLY A 97 2.59 29.81 13.45
C GLY A 97 3.05 30.93 12.50
N GLN A 98 4.32 31.32 12.56
CA GLN A 98 4.93 32.31 11.65
C GLN A 98 5.51 31.69 10.37
N LEU A 99 5.65 30.37 10.31
CA LEU A 99 6.25 29.70 9.15
C LEU A 99 5.29 29.71 7.96
N ALA A 100 5.82 30.08 6.80
CA ALA A 100 5.13 29.84 5.54
C ALA A 100 5.05 28.33 5.26
N PRO A 101 4.03 27.88 4.49
CA PRO A 101 4.00 26.50 4.01
C PRO A 101 5.31 26.13 3.32
N ASN A 102 5.93 25.03 3.76
CA ASN A 102 7.21 24.53 3.25
C ASN A 102 8.42 25.48 3.42
N ASP A 103 8.40 26.41 4.38
CA ASP A 103 9.54 27.28 4.70
C ASP A 103 10.83 26.44 4.90
N PRO A 104 11.88 26.64 4.07
CA PRO A 104 13.12 25.87 4.16
C PRO A 104 13.91 26.16 5.46
N THR A 105 13.61 27.26 6.15
CA THR A 105 14.23 27.65 7.43
C THR A 105 13.51 27.09 8.65
N ALA A 106 12.36 26.42 8.46
CA ALA A 106 11.53 25.90 9.55
C ALA A 106 12.33 25.02 10.53
N ASP A 107 13.09 24.06 10.00
CA ASP A 107 13.84 23.11 10.82
C ASP A 107 14.89 23.85 11.67
N ALA A 108 15.59 24.84 11.09
CA ALA A 108 16.58 25.64 11.80
C ALA A 108 15.99 26.53 12.91
N LYS A 109 14.75 27.01 12.73
CA LYS A 109 14.04 27.85 13.71
C LYS A 109 13.43 27.04 14.85
N LEU A 110 12.89 25.86 14.55
CA LEU A 110 12.14 25.04 15.51
C LEU A 110 13.04 24.07 16.30
N ALA A 111 14.12 23.57 15.69
CA ALA A 111 15.02 22.61 16.31
C ALA A 111 15.58 23.05 17.67
N PRO A 112 16.11 24.28 17.84
CA PRO A 112 16.67 24.72 19.12
C PRO A 112 15.61 24.80 20.23
N LEU A 113 14.37 25.16 19.89
CA LEU A 113 13.27 25.26 20.84
C LEU A 113 12.83 23.87 21.33
N LEU A 114 12.75 22.92 20.42
CA LEU A 114 12.49 21.52 20.76
C LEU A 114 13.63 20.91 21.59
N ASP A 115 14.90 21.24 21.30
CA ASP A 115 16.04 20.79 22.11
C ASP A 115 15.98 21.36 23.53
N GLN A 116 15.61 22.63 23.69
CA GLN A 116 15.37 23.24 25.01
C GLN A 116 14.23 22.55 25.77
N LEU A 117 13.12 22.24 25.10
CA LEU A 117 12.00 21.51 25.72
C LEU A 117 12.41 20.09 26.11
N LEU A 118 13.14 19.37 25.26
CA LEU A 118 13.61 18.02 25.58
C LEU A 118 14.65 17.99 26.72
N ALA A 119 15.43 19.06 26.90
CA ALA A 119 16.40 19.19 27.99
C ALA A 119 15.76 19.65 29.31
N ASN A 120 14.54 20.20 29.27
CA ASN A 120 13.88 20.71 30.46
C ASN A 120 13.36 19.55 31.35
N PRO A 121 13.74 19.50 32.64
CA PRO A 121 13.44 18.36 33.52
C PRO A 121 11.96 18.22 33.88
N VAL A 122 11.15 19.29 33.69
CA VAL A 122 9.71 19.26 33.97
C VAL A 122 8.86 19.12 32.70
N THR A 123 9.46 18.78 31.57
CA THR A 123 8.70 18.51 30.34
C THR A 123 7.78 17.30 30.54
N PRO A 124 6.46 17.44 30.26
CA PRO A 124 5.52 16.36 30.45
C PRO A 124 5.91 15.11 29.67
N GLN A 125 5.72 13.93 30.28
CA GLN A 125 6.11 12.65 29.68
C GLN A 125 5.42 12.40 28.32
N GLU A 126 4.15 12.80 28.20
CA GLU A 126 3.38 12.74 26.95
C GLU A 126 3.94 13.63 25.83
N ASP A 127 4.60 14.73 26.21
CA ASP A 127 5.21 15.68 25.27
C ASP A 127 6.60 15.23 24.83
N LEU A 128 7.36 14.54 25.69
CA LEU A 128 8.69 14.00 25.37
C LEU A 128 8.65 13.13 24.11
N GLY A 129 7.66 12.24 24.00
CA GLY A 129 7.48 11.38 22.83
C GLY A 129 7.21 12.18 21.55
N ARG A 130 6.28 13.13 21.61
CA ARG A 130 5.91 14.00 20.47
C ARG A 130 7.05 14.91 20.02
N TYR A 131 7.78 15.51 20.96
CA TYR A 131 8.92 16.38 20.67
C TYR A 131 10.10 15.58 20.11
N THR A 132 10.38 14.39 20.66
CA THR A 132 11.42 13.50 20.13
C THR A 132 11.09 13.06 18.70
N TYR A 133 9.84 12.70 18.42
CA TYR A 133 9.39 12.39 17.06
C TYR A 133 9.57 13.58 16.11
N SER A 134 9.18 14.78 16.55
CA SER A 134 9.33 16.01 15.76
C SER A 134 10.80 16.29 15.43
N ARG A 135 11.72 16.10 16.39
CA ARG A 135 13.17 16.21 16.13
C ARG A 135 13.69 15.13 15.19
N GLY A 136 13.19 13.90 15.30
CA GLY A 136 13.49 12.83 14.34
C GLY A 136 13.15 13.22 12.91
N ASN A 137 12.00 13.86 12.68
CA ASN A 137 11.63 14.35 11.35
C ASN A 137 12.61 15.42 10.82
N MET A 138 13.09 16.31 11.69
CA MET A 138 14.08 17.33 11.32
C MET A 138 15.43 16.70 10.97
N TYR A 139 15.91 15.74 11.78
CA TYR A 139 17.11 14.96 11.47
C TYR A 139 16.96 14.24 10.12
N TYR A 140 15.80 13.64 9.87
CA TYR A 140 15.52 12.96 8.60
C TYR A 140 15.57 13.92 7.41
N ASN A 141 14.94 15.09 7.52
CA ASN A 141 14.97 16.12 6.48
C ASN A 141 16.38 16.65 6.23
N ALA A 142 17.21 16.75 7.28
CA ALA A 142 18.62 17.08 7.20
C ALA A 142 19.51 15.92 6.69
N LYS A 143 18.92 14.77 6.32
CA LYS A 143 19.60 13.53 5.91
C LYS A 143 20.52 12.95 6.98
N GLN A 144 20.31 13.32 8.24
CA GLN A 144 20.99 12.80 9.42
C GLN A 144 20.27 11.51 9.85
N PHE A 145 20.29 10.50 8.99
CA PHE A 145 19.49 9.28 9.15
C PHE A 145 19.78 8.49 10.42
N PRO A 146 21.04 8.35 10.90
CA PRO A 146 21.31 7.70 12.18
C PRO A 146 20.66 8.43 13.36
N GLN A 147 20.74 9.77 13.39
CA GLN A 147 20.10 10.59 14.43
C GLN A 147 18.58 10.53 14.33
N ALA A 148 18.03 10.53 13.12
CA ALA A 148 16.60 10.39 12.88
C ALA A 148 16.08 9.04 13.41
N LEU A 149 16.76 7.94 13.08
CA LEU A 149 16.41 6.61 13.54
C LEU A 149 16.42 6.52 15.06
N ALA A 150 17.49 7.01 15.71
CA ALA A 150 17.60 7.03 17.16
C ALA A 150 16.47 7.84 17.82
N ALA A 151 16.14 9.00 17.25
CA ALA A 151 15.03 9.83 17.74
C ALA A 151 13.67 9.12 17.57
N PHE A 152 13.40 8.51 16.42
CA PHE A 152 12.14 7.80 16.21
C PHE A 152 12.00 6.58 17.13
N GLN A 153 13.07 5.79 17.32
CA GLN A 153 13.07 4.67 18.27
C GLN A 153 12.86 5.15 19.70
N LYS A 154 13.50 6.26 20.10
CA LYS A 154 13.27 6.86 21.42
C LYS A 154 11.82 7.35 21.58
N ALA A 155 11.23 7.97 20.56
CA ALA A 155 9.82 8.36 20.59
C ALA A 155 8.90 7.14 20.77
N GLN A 156 9.21 6.02 20.11
CA GLN A 156 8.48 4.76 20.29
C GLN A 156 8.63 4.21 21.71
N GLN A 157 9.83 4.21 22.27
CA GLN A 157 10.10 3.78 23.66
C GLN A 157 9.38 4.66 24.70
N LEU A 158 9.22 5.95 24.40
CA LEU A 158 8.44 6.88 25.21
C LEU A 158 6.91 6.70 25.06
N GLY A 159 6.46 5.69 24.30
CA GLY A 159 5.05 5.38 24.11
C GLY A 159 4.32 6.33 23.16
N TYR A 160 5.05 7.09 22.32
CA TYR A 160 4.40 7.97 21.35
C TYR A 160 3.66 7.15 20.29
N GLN A 161 2.34 7.33 20.26
CA GLN A 161 1.48 6.68 19.28
C GLN A 161 1.25 7.64 18.09
N ASN A 162 1.81 7.28 16.94
CA ASN A 162 1.57 7.94 15.67
C ASN A 162 1.63 6.90 14.57
N GLU A 163 0.61 6.87 13.72
CA GLU A 163 0.47 5.92 12.60
C GLU A 163 1.68 5.92 11.65
N ASN A 164 2.40 7.04 11.55
CA ASN A 164 3.54 7.19 10.66
C ASN A 164 4.88 6.85 11.33
N LEU A 165 4.94 6.68 12.65
CA LEU A 165 6.20 6.48 13.38
C LEU A 165 6.94 5.23 12.90
N ALA A 166 6.24 4.11 12.75
CA ALA A 166 6.83 2.87 12.27
C ALA A 166 7.43 3.03 10.86
N LEU A 167 6.70 3.72 9.96
CA LEU A 167 7.19 4.00 8.61
C LEU A 167 8.40 4.95 8.63
N GLN A 168 8.46 5.90 9.56
CA GLN A 168 9.59 6.81 9.71
C GLN A 168 10.86 6.13 10.23
N ILE A 169 10.74 5.18 11.16
CA ILE A 169 11.83 4.30 11.59
C ILE A 169 12.40 3.55 10.38
N VAL A 170 11.52 2.91 9.60
CA VAL A 170 11.91 2.16 8.40
C VAL A 170 12.57 3.08 7.37
N ARG A 171 11.99 4.25 7.10
CA ARG A 171 12.56 5.21 6.15
C ARG A 171 13.95 5.67 6.60
N ALA A 172 14.13 6.02 7.88
CA ALA A 172 15.44 6.41 8.40
C ALA A 172 16.47 5.28 8.27
N LYS A 173 16.08 4.03 8.59
CA LYS A 173 16.94 2.86 8.47
C LYS A 173 17.35 2.58 7.01
N THR A 174 16.37 2.58 6.09
CA THR A 174 16.61 2.33 4.67
C THR A 174 17.42 3.42 3.99
N GLU A 175 17.13 4.71 4.22
CA GLU A 175 17.92 5.82 3.68
C GLU A 175 19.30 5.95 4.35
N GLY A 176 19.43 5.46 5.58
CA GLY A 176 20.71 5.33 6.29
C GLY A 176 21.62 4.20 5.81
N GLY A 177 21.17 3.40 4.83
CA GLY A 177 21.97 2.37 4.15
C GLY A 177 21.55 0.93 4.46
N ASP A 178 20.80 0.68 5.54
CA ASP A 178 20.30 -0.67 5.85
C ASP A 178 18.93 -0.90 5.20
N VAL A 179 18.94 -1.02 3.87
CA VAL A 179 17.71 -1.18 3.09
C VAL A 179 17.04 -2.51 3.40
N ALA A 180 17.78 -3.62 3.37
CA ALA A 180 17.23 -4.95 3.58
C ALA A 180 16.66 -5.12 5.01
N GLY A 181 17.41 -4.69 6.03
CA GLY A 181 16.95 -4.74 7.41
C GLY A 181 15.77 -3.81 7.67
N GLY A 182 15.70 -2.65 7.02
CA GLY A 182 14.54 -1.76 7.12
C GLY A 182 13.27 -2.34 6.50
N LEU A 183 13.38 -3.04 5.37
CA LEU A 183 12.23 -3.67 4.73
C LEU A 183 11.73 -4.89 5.51
N ALA A 184 12.63 -5.70 6.08
CA ALA A 184 12.25 -6.81 6.95
C ALA A 184 11.48 -6.33 8.20
N ASP A 185 11.94 -5.23 8.82
CA ASP A 185 11.24 -4.62 9.96
C ASP A 185 9.85 -4.10 9.57
N LEU A 186 9.73 -3.49 8.38
CA LEU A 186 8.45 -3.01 7.87
C LEU A 186 7.46 -4.15 7.65
N GLU A 187 7.87 -5.24 7.01
CA GLU A 187 7.01 -6.41 6.83
C GLU A 187 6.56 -7.00 8.17
N LYS A 188 7.48 -7.14 9.13
CA LYS A 188 7.15 -7.61 10.48
C LYS A 188 6.13 -6.68 11.16
N SER A 189 6.31 -5.37 11.03
CA SER A 189 5.35 -4.39 11.56
C SER A 189 3.98 -4.54 10.91
N ILE A 190 3.91 -4.65 9.59
CA ILE A 190 2.66 -4.84 8.85
C ILE A 190 1.91 -6.08 9.36
N LEU A 191 2.61 -7.21 9.50
CA LEU A 191 2.01 -8.46 10.00
C LEU A 191 1.51 -8.31 11.45
N ALA A 192 2.27 -7.63 12.31
CA ALA A 192 1.88 -7.38 13.69
C ALA A 192 0.64 -6.46 13.80
N GLU A 193 0.58 -5.40 13.00
CA GLU A 193 -0.58 -4.50 12.93
C GLU A 193 -1.83 -5.25 12.47
N LYS A 194 -1.71 -6.08 11.42
CA LYS A 194 -2.80 -6.93 10.93
C LYS A 194 -3.27 -7.94 11.98
N ALA A 195 -2.35 -8.60 12.66
CA ALA A 195 -2.67 -9.55 13.73
C ALA A 195 -3.37 -8.85 14.92
N ALA A 196 -3.09 -7.57 15.13
CA ALA A 196 -3.72 -6.75 16.15
C ALA A 196 -5.02 -6.06 15.68
N GLY A 197 -5.49 -6.33 14.44
CA GLY A 197 -6.69 -5.70 13.87
C GLY A 197 -6.54 -4.19 13.62
N ARG A 198 -5.32 -3.67 13.60
CA ARG A 198 -5.04 -2.25 13.35
C ARG A 198 -4.87 -1.99 11.85
N PRO A 199 -5.29 -0.81 11.35
CA PRO A 199 -5.16 -0.48 9.94
C PRO A 199 -3.69 -0.34 9.55
N VAL A 200 -3.33 -0.86 8.37
CA VAL A 200 -2.02 -0.67 7.72
C VAL A 200 -2.22 0.26 6.54
N SER A 201 -1.37 1.28 6.38
CA SER A 201 -1.55 2.24 5.28
C SER A 201 -1.05 1.69 3.95
N GLU A 202 -1.72 2.04 2.85
CA GLU A 202 -1.32 1.64 1.50
C GLU A 202 0.10 2.12 1.16
N ASP A 203 0.51 3.27 1.72
CA ASP A 203 1.84 3.84 1.52
C ASP A 203 2.97 2.98 2.07
N GLN A 204 2.74 2.21 3.14
CA GLN A 204 3.73 1.26 3.68
C GLN A 204 4.03 0.17 2.65
N TYR A 205 2.98 -0.41 2.06
CA TYR A 205 3.10 -1.39 0.99
C TYR A 205 3.82 -0.83 -0.24
N ARG A 206 3.36 0.31 -0.75
CA ARG A 206 3.95 0.96 -1.93
C ARG A 206 5.41 1.33 -1.72
N PHE A 207 5.77 1.78 -0.50
CA PHE A 207 7.14 2.03 -0.13
C PHE A 207 7.99 0.76 -0.22
N ALA A 208 7.55 -0.33 0.42
CA ALA A 208 8.29 -1.59 0.42
C ALA A 208 8.43 -2.19 -0.99
N ILE A 209 7.36 -2.22 -1.79
CA ILE A 209 7.38 -2.67 -3.19
C ILE A 209 8.43 -1.88 -3.99
N SER A 210 8.42 -0.55 -3.89
CA SER A 210 9.37 0.29 -4.62
C SER A 210 10.82 0.02 -4.24
N ARG A 211 11.09 -0.27 -2.95
CA ARG A 211 12.44 -0.54 -2.46
C ARG A 211 12.93 -1.92 -2.85
N TYR A 212 12.12 -2.97 -2.68
CA TYR A 212 12.47 -4.31 -3.15
C TYR A 212 12.72 -4.35 -4.65
N TYR A 213 11.89 -3.66 -5.43
CA TYR A 213 12.09 -3.55 -6.87
C TYR A 213 13.44 -2.89 -7.21
N LYS A 214 13.81 -1.81 -6.52
CA LYS A 214 15.10 -1.15 -6.71
C LYS A 214 16.30 -1.99 -6.28
N LEU A 215 16.13 -2.85 -5.28
CA LEU A 215 17.15 -3.82 -4.86
C LEU A 215 17.31 -4.98 -5.85
N GLY A 216 16.41 -5.13 -6.82
CA GLY A 216 16.35 -6.31 -7.68
C GLY A 216 15.84 -7.57 -6.97
N ASP A 217 15.30 -7.42 -5.76
CA ASP A 217 14.72 -8.53 -5.00
C ASP A 217 13.30 -8.81 -5.51
N ASN A 218 13.22 -9.68 -6.51
CA ASN A 218 11.96 -10.10 -7.11
C ASN A 218 11.06 -10.84 -6.11
N ALA A 219 11.64 -11.64 -5.21
CA ALA A 219 10.87 -12.40 -4.23
C ALA A 219 10.23 -11.47 -3.18
N GLY A 220 10.98 -10.49 -2.66
CA GLY A 220 10.47 -9.43 -1.80
C GLY A 220 9.40 -8.59 -2.49
N THR A 221 9.64 -8.19 -3.74
CA THR A 221 8.67 -7.42 -4.54
C THR A 221 7.35 -8.18 -4.67
N GLN A 222 7.40 -9.46 -5.05
CA GLN A 222 6.21 -10.29 -5.23
C GLN A 222 5.46 -10.53 -3.90
N ARG A 223 6.18 -10.86 -2.81
CA ARG A 223 5.55 -11.07 -1.49
C ARG A 223 4.79 -9.83 -1.02
N VAL A 224 5.42 -8.65 -1.04
CA VAL A 224 4.78 -7.43 -0.56
C VAL A 224 3.66 -6.99 -1.50
N THR A 225 3.81 -7.18 -2.81
CA THR A 225 2.73 -6.94 -3.79
C THR A 225 1.53 -7.83 -3.52
N ALA A 226 1.74 -9.11 -3.17
CA ALA A 226 0.67 -10.02 -2.77
C ALA A 226 -0.08 -9.53 -1.52
N MET A 227 0.64 -9.12 -0.47
CA MET A 227 0.03 -8.55 0.73
C MET A 227 -0.77 -7.28 0.43
N TRP A 228 -0.20 -6.41 -0.42
CA TRP A 228 -0.83 -5.17 -0.83
C TRP A 228 -2.12 -5.41 -1.62
N LEU A 229 -2.12 -6.33 -2.59
CA LEU A 229 -3.31 -6.65 -3.38
C LEU A 229 -4.39 -7.37 -2.57
N HIS A 230 -4.00 -8.16 -1.56
CA HIS A 230 -4.93 -8.73 -0.61
C HIS A 230 -5.65 -7.64 0.21
N ASP A 231 -4.92 -6.66 0.72
CA ASP A 231 -5.48 -5.62 1.61
C ASP A 231 -6.12 -4.45 0.84
N PHE A 232 -5.60 -4.13 -0.35
CA PHE A 232 -5.96 -2.97 -1.17
C PHE A 232 -6.28 -3.37 -2.62
N GLY A 233 -6.97 -4.49 -2.82
CA GLY A 233 -7.30 -5.07 -4.12
C GLY A 233 -8.35 -4.32 -4.96
N THR A 234 -8.19 -3.02 -5.19
CA THR A 234 -9.05 -2.28 -6.12
C THR A 234 -8.76 -2.68 -7.58
N PRO A 235 -9.70 -2.53 -8.52
CA PRO A 235 -9.44 -2.78 -9.94
C PRO A 235 -8.22 -2.03 -10.47
N LYS A 236 -8.01 -0.78 -10.02
CA LYS A 236 -6.83 0.01 -10.37
C LYS A 236 -5.54 -0.63 -9.84
N ASN A 237 -5.51 -1.07 -8.59
CA ASN A 237 -4.33 -1.66 -7.98
C ASN A 237 -3.95 -3.00 -8.63
N TRP A 238 -4.95 -3.84 -8.92
CA TRP A 238 -4.77 -5.07 -9.70
C TRP A 238 -4.20 -4.79 -11.09
N ARG A 239 -4.77 -3.81 -11.81
CA ARG A 239 -4.23 -3.36 -13.10
C ARG A 239 -2.76 -2.99 -12.98
N ASP A 240 -2.43 -2.07 -12.09
CA ASP A 240 -1.09 -1.52 -11.95
C ASP A 240 -0.07 -2.62 -11.65
N ALA A 241 -0.42 -3.56 -10.77
CA ALA A 241 0.43 -4.71 -10.43
C ALA A 241 0.63 -5.66 -11.62
N ILE A 242 -0.46 -6.06 -12.29
CA ILE A 242 -0.40 -7.01 -13.42
C ILE A 242 0.37 -6.40 -14.60
N TYR A 243 0.15 -5.12 -14.92
CA TYR A 243 0.90 -4.44 -15.98
C TYR A 243 2.39 -4.37 -15.69
N THR A 244 2.75 -4.01 -14.46
CA THR A 244 4.16 -3.97 -14.03
C THR A 244 4.80 -5.36 -14.08
N PHE A 245 4.04 -6.41 -13.72
CA PHE A 245 4.52 -7.78 -13.72
C PHE A 245 4.75 -8.34 -15.14
N GLY A 246 3.79 -8.18 -16.05
CA GLY A 246 3.80 -8.95 -17.31
C GLY A 246 3.64 -8.18 -18.62
N PHE A 247 3.35 -6.88 -18.58
CA PHE A 247 3.13 -6.07 -19.79
C PHE A 247 4.17 -4.98 -20.00
N GLN A 248 4.87 -4.56 -18.94
CA GLN A 248 5.87 -3.50 -19.00
C GLN A 248 7.20 -3.90 -18.35
N GLY A 249 8.24 -3.11 -18.64
CA GLY A 249 9.55 -3.25 -18.02
C GLY A 249 10.26 -4.58 -18.30
N ALA A 250 11.11 -5.00 -17.37
CA ALA A 250 11.87 -6.25 -17.48
C ALA A 250 11.00 -7.50 -17.36
N GLY A 251 9.89 -7.43 -16.61
CA GLY A 251 8.95 -8.52 -16.41
C GLY A 251 8.32 -8.99 -17.73
N ALA A 252 7.91 -8.04 -18.58
CA ALA A 252 7.30 -8.32 -19.89
C ALA A 252 8.15 -9.19 -20.83
N LYS A 253 9.49 -9.19 -20.67
CA LYS A 253 10.41 -10.00 -21.48
C LYS A 253 10.42 -11.47 -21.08
N ARG A 254 9.94 -11.79 -19.88
CA ARG A 254 9.87 -13.16 -19.34
C ARG A 254 8.53 -13.84 -19.63
N ILE A 255 7.50 -13.07 -19.99
CA ILE A 255 6.13 -13.56 -20.15
C ILE A 255 5.82 -13.80 -21.63
N ASP A 256 5.51 -15.05 -21.98
CA ASP A 256 5.07 -15.43 -23.32
C ASP A 256 3.60 -15.04 -23.62
N SER A 257 3.18 -15.17 -24.87
CA SER A 257 1.82 -14.79 -25.30
C SER A 257 0.72 -15.55 -24.55
N ARG A 258 0.89 -16.84 -24.24
CA ARG A 258 -0.14 -17.62 -23.53
C ARG A 258 -0.20 -17.25 -22.05
N GLN A 259 0.95 -16.97 -21.44
CA GLN A 259 1.02 -16.44 -20.07
C GLN A 259 0.42 -15.03 -19.97
N ARG A 260 0.57 -14.19 -21.00
CA ARG A 260 -0.13 -12.88 -21.06
C ARG A 260 -1.64 -13.03 -21.17
N VAL A 261 -2.13 -14.03 -21.89
CA VAL A 261 -3.57 -14.39 -21.88
C VAL A 261 -4.01 -14.72 -20.45
N ASP A 262 -3.25 -15.50 -19.69
CA ASP A 262 -3.56 -15.81 -18.28
C ASP A 262 -3.58 -14.57 -17.37
N LEU A 263 -2.75 -13.57 -17.65
CA LEU A 263 -2.78 -12.29 -16.95
C LEU A 263 -4.00 -11.44 -17.32
N PHE A 264 -4.42 -11.44 -18.59
CA PHE A 264 -5.67 -10.79 -18.99
C PHE A 264 -6.90 -11.47 -18.39
N ARG A 265 -6.91 -12.81 -18.30
CA ARG A 265 -7.95 -13.56 -17.57
C ARG A 265 -8.02 -13.11 -16.11
N LEU A 266 -6.88 -12.89 -15.46
CA LEU A 266 -6.85 -12.38 -14.08
C LEU A 266 -7.41 -10.95 -14.02
N MET A 267 -7.01 -10.09 -14.95
CA MET A 267 -7.55 -8.73 -15.04
C MET A 267 -9.07 -8.70 -15.24
N ARG A 268 -9.60 -9.65 -16.02
CA ARG A 268 -11.04 -9.83 -16.19
C ARG A 268 -11.69 -10.22 -14.86
N ALA A 269 -11.12 -11.20 -14.15
CA ALA A 269 -11.61 -11.65 -12.83
C ALA A 269 -11.56 -10.54 -11.76
N THR A 270 -10.59 -9.62 -11.85
CA THR A 270 -10.44 -8.48 -10.94
C THR A 270 -11.18 -7.22 -11.43
N ASN A 271 -11.95 -7.30 -12.52
CA ASN A 271 -12.65 -6.18 -13.15
C ASN A 271 -11.73 -4.99 -13.52
N SER A 272 -10.46 -5.27 -13.81
CA SER A 272 -9.42 -4.26 -14.02
C SER A 272 -9.11 -3.98 -15.50
N LEU A 273 -9.87 -4.59 -16.42
CA LEU A 273 -9.80 -4.31 -17.85
C LEU A 273 -10.39 -2.93 -18.18
N VAL A 274 -9.69 -2.17 -19.02
CA VAL A 274 -10.15 -0.92 -19.65
C VAL A 274 -10.34 -1.12 -21.15
N GLY A 275 -10.94 -0.16 -21.85
CA GLY A 275 -11.35 -0.31 -23.25
C GLY A 275 -10.26 -0.81 -24.21
N ALA A 276 -9.04 -0.28 -24.10
CA ALA A 276 -7.91 -0.73 -24.94
C ALA A 276 -7.52 -2.19 -24.67
N ASP A 277 -7.61 -2.66 -23.42
CA ASP A 277 -7.21 -4.03 -23.07
C ASP A 277 -8.15 -5.07 -23.66
N TYR A 278 -9.44 -4.78 -23.80
CA TYR A 278 -10.38 -5.74 -24.41
C TYR A 278 -9.95 -6.06 -25.85
N LEU A 279 -9.44 -5.06 -26.59
CA LEU A 279 -8.95 -5.24 -27.95
C LEU A 279 -7.61 -5.98 -27.96
N GLU A 280 -6.67 -5.61 -27.08
CA GLU A 280 -5.37 -6.29 -26.96
C GLU A 280 -5.54 -7.76 -26.54
N TYR A 281 -6.42 -8.03 -25.58
CA TYR A 281 -6.75 -9.37 -25.11
C TYR A 281 -7.45 -10.20 -26.20
N ALA A 282 -8.44 -9.62 -26.90
CA ALA A 282 -9.11 -10.29 -28.01
C ALA A 282 -8.15 -10.60 -29.18
N GLN A 283 -7.23 -9.68 -29.49
CA GLN A 283 -6.21 -9.90 -30.51
C GLN A 283 -5.26 -11.02 -30.11
N LEU A 284 -4.77 -11.00 -28.87
CA LEU A 284 -3.82 -12.00 -28.38
C LEU A 284 -4.44 -13.41 -28.31
N THR A 285 -5.70 -13.51 -27.88
CA THR A 285 -6.43 -14.79 -27.89
C THR A 285 -6.70 -15.27 -29.32
N TYR A 286 -7.04 -14.39 -30.25
CA TYR A 286 -7.13 -14.73 -31.67
C TYR A 286 -5.79 -15.28 -32.21
N ASP A 287 -4.69 -14.54 -32.02
CA ASP A 287 -3.35 -14.91 -32.52
C ASP A 287 -2.82 -16.22 -31.91
N THR A 288 -3.28 -16.59 -30.71
CA THR A 288 -2.90 -17.82 -30.02
C THR A 288 -3.84 -19.01 -30.28
N GLY A 289 -4.85 -18.83 -31.14
CA GLY A 289 -5.78 -19.89 -31.54
C GLY A 289 -6.96 -20.08 -30.59
N LEU A 290 -7.25 -19.10 -29.73
CA LEU A 290 -8.33 -19.11 -28.74
C LEU A 290 -9.53 -18.27 -29.23
N ALA A 291 -10.02 -18.55 -30.44
CA ALA A 291 -11.02 -17.74 -31.13
C ALA A 291 -12.33 -17.59 -30.33
N ARG A 292 -12.75 -18.66 -29.61
CA ARG A 292 -13.93 -18.62 -28.72
C ARG A 292 -13.80 -17.56 -27.62
N GLU A 293 -12.63 -17.49 -26.99
CA GLU A 293 -12.35 -16.52 -25.93
C GLU A 293 -12.26 -15.10 -26.49
N SER A 294 -11.64 -14.93 -27.66
CA SER A 294 -11.60 -13.64 -28.38
C SER A 294 -13.01 -13.08 -28.58
N VAL A 295 -13.94 -13.90 -29.12
CA VAL A 295 -15.34 -13.50 -29.29
C VAL A 295 -16.01 -13.17 -27.96
N SER A 296 -15.84 -14.01 -26.92
CA SER A 296 -16.46 -13.76 -25.61
C SER A 296 -15.99 -12.44 -24.97
N VAL A 297 -14.70 -12.13 -25.04
CA VAL A 297 -14.12 -10.91 -24.47
C VAL A 297 -14.62 -9.68 -25.24
N MET A 298 -14.67 -9.75 -26.57
CA MET A 298 -15.18 -8.67 -27.40
C MET A 298 -16.66 -8.39 -27.15
N ASP A 299 -17.50 -9.44 -27.09
CA ASP A 299 -18.93 -9.28 -26.82
C ASP A 299 -19.17 -8.71 -25.40
N GLU A 300 -18.37 -9.10 -24.40
CA GLU A 300 -18.37 -8.50 -23.07
C GLU A 300 -17.98 -7.01 -23.10
N GLY A 301 -16.90 -6.67 -23.81
CA GLY A 301 -16.44 -5.29 -23.92
C GLY A 301 -17.47 -4.36 -24.56
N VAL A 302 -18.19 -4.84 -25.57
CA VAL A 302 -19.32 -4.11 -26.19
C VAL A 302 -20.48 -3.97 -25.20
N LYS A 303 -20.89 -5.06 -24.56
CA LYS A 303 -22.00 -5.07 -23.59
C LYS A 303 -21.75 -4.10 -22.42
N ASN A 304 -20.51 -4.03 -21.94
CA ASN A 304 -20.10 -3.18 -20.82
C ASN A 304 -19.73 -1.74 -21.26
N GLY A 305 -19.95 -1.37 -22.53
CA GLY A 305 -19.65 -0.04 -23.07
C GLY A 305 -18.15 0.30 -23.09
N LYS A 306 -17.26 -0.69 -22.98
CA LYS A 306 -15.80 -0.53 -23.00
C LYS A 306 -15.25 -0.51 -24.43
N ILE A 307 -15.92 -1.18 -25.35
CA ILE A 307 -15.66 -1.11 -26.80
C ILE A 307 -16.72 -0.22 -27.45
N PRO A 308 -16.32 0.83 -28.20
CA PRO A 308 -17.26 1.66 -28.95
C PRO A 308 -18.13 0.84 -29.90
N ALA A 309 -19.45 1.08 -29.86
CA ALA A 309 -20.42 0.33 -30.64
C ALA A 309 -21.53 1.23 -31.18
N ALA A 310 -22.06 0.88 -32.35
CA ALA A 310 -23.25 1.48 -32.96
C ALA A 310 -24.32 0.39 -33.15
N GLY A 311 -25.53 0.60 -32.64
CA GLY A 311 -26.59 -0.41 -32.69
C GLY A 311 -26.22 -1.74 -32.01
N GLY A 312 -25.40 -1.69 -30.95
CA GLY A 312 -24.93 -2.88 -30.23
C GLY A 312 -23.83 -3.69 -30.93
N LYS A 313 -23.26 -3.17 -32.03
CA LYS A 313 -22.16 -3.82 -32.76
C LYS A 313 -20.89 -2.97 -32.71
N PRO A 314 -19.71 -3.56 -32.50
CA PRO A 314 -18.46 -2.81 -32.50
C PRO A 314 -18.21 -2.16 -33.86
N THR A 315 -17.45 -1.08 -33.88
CA THR A 315 -17.10 -0.34 -35.11
C THR A 315 -15.59 -0.36 -35.37
N GLY A 316 -15.17 0.06 -36.57
CA GLY A 316 -13.75 0.20 -36.92
C GLY A 316 -12.95 -1.10 -36.82
N SER A 317 -11.72 -1.02 -36.29
CA SER A 317 -10.83 -2.17 -36.13
C SER A 317 -11.38 -3.26 -35.21
N ALA A 318 -12.19 -2.90 -34.21
CA ALA A 318 -12.87 -3.87 -33.36
C ALA A 318 -13.86 -4.73 -34.18
N ALA A 319 -14.62 -4.12 -35.10
CA ALA A 319 -15.52 -4.88 -35.98
C ALA A 319 -14.77 -5.88 -36.85
N GLN A 320 -13.60 -5.49 -37.37
CA GLN A 320 -12.74 -6.34 -38.19
C GLN A 320 -12.21 -7.54 -37.39
N LEU A 321 -11.65 -7.30 -36.20
CA LEU A 321 -11.14 -8.34 -35.32
C LEU A 321 -12.24 -9.34 -34.92
N LEU A 322 -13.43 -8.85 -34.52
CA LEU A 322 -14.55 -9.72 -34.18
C LEU A 322 -15.00 -10.59 -35.36
N GLY A 323 -14.97 -10.02 -36.58
CA GLY A 323 -15.24 -10.76 -37.81
C GLY A 323 -14.26 -11.90 -38.05
N LEU A 324 -12.96 -11.63 -37.94
CA LEU A 324 -11.89 -12.63 -38.07
C LEU A 324 -11.99 -13.73 -37.02
N ALA A 325 -12.19 -13.36 -35.75
CA ALA A 325 -12.35 -14.32 -34.67
C ALA A 325 -13.58 -15.22 -34.88
N ARG A 326 -14.71 -14.66 -35.34
CA ARG A 326 -15.91 -15.46 -35.68
C ARG A 326 -15.69 -16.37 -36.88
N GLN A 327 -14.95 -15.92 -37.89
CA GLN A 327 -14.60 -16.76 -39.03
C GLN A 327 -13.75 -17.96 -38.61
N GLN A 328 -12.68 -17.72 -37.84
CA GLN A 328 -11.84 -18.79 -37.31
C GLN A 328 -12.64 -19.75 -36.42
N LEU A 329 -13.48 -19.21 -35.54
CA LEU A 329 -14.33 -20.03 -34.69
C LEU A 329 -15.32 -20.90 -35.47
N GLY A 330 -15.77 -20.43 -36.64
CA GLY A 330 -16.59 -21.21 -37.56
C GLY A 330 -15.85 -22.40 -38.18
N THR A 331 -14.53 -22.34 -38.33
CA THR A 331 -13.72 -23.47 -38.84
C THR A 331 -13.36 -24.47 -37.75
N GLU A 332 -13.35 -24.05 -36.48
CA GLU A 332 -13.11 -24.91 -35.32
C GLU A 332 -14.30 -25.84 -35.00
N GLY A 333 -15.53 -25.52 -35.42
CA GLY A 333 -16.72 -26.35 -35.16
C GLY A 333 -17.26 -26.25 -33.72
N THR A 334 -18.14 -27.18 -33.32
CA THR A 334 -18.78 -27.14 -31.98
C THR A 334 -17.91 -27.78 -30.90
N ALA A 335 -18.13 -27.38 -29.64
CA ALA A 335 -17.39 -27.89 -28.49
C ALA A 335 -17.52 -29.43 -28.36
N GLU A 336 -18.72 -29.95 -28.60
CA GLU A 336 -19.03 -31.38 -28.51
C GLU A 336 -18.30 -32.19 -29.57
N ALA A 337 -18.21 -31.67 -30.80
CA ALA A 337 -17.49 -32.32 -31.88
C ALA A 337 -15.97 -32.36 -31.59
N GLN A 338 -15.44 -31.27 -31.05
CA GLN A 338 -14.04 -31.18 -30.62
C GLN A 338 -13.75 -32.14 -29.46
N GLU A 339 -14.62 -32.21 -28.45
CA GLU A 339 -14.50 -33.15 -27.34
C GLU A 339 -14.51 -34.61 -27.82
N ALA A 340 -15.47 -34.97 -28.68
CA ALA A 340 -15.56 -36.32 -29.24
C ALA A 340 -14.30 -36.68 -30.05
N LYS A 341 -13.69 -35.71 -30.74
CA LYS A 341 -12.41 -35.90 -31.44
C LYS A 341 -11.24 -36.07 -30.46
N ALA A 342 -11.13 -35.21 -29.45
CA ALA A 342 -10.06 -35.26 -28.44
C ALA A 342 -10.11 -36.55 -27.60
N LYS A 343 -11.30 -37.05 -27.27
CA LYS A 343 -11.48 -38.34 -26.59
C LYS A 343 -11.02 -39.53 -27.43
N ARG A 344 -11.23 -39.48 -28.75
CA ARG A 344 -10.75 -40.52 -29.69
C ARG A 344 -9.24 -40.53 -29.84
N THR A 345 -8.59 -39.35 -29.92
CA THR A 345 -7.12 -39.27 -29.96
C THR A 345 -6.52 -39.62 -28.60
N GLY A 346 -7.21 -39.25 -27.52
CA GLY A 346 -6.87 -39.55 -26.13
C GLY A 346 -5.52 -38.99 -25.69
N THR A 347 -5.01 -37.97 -26.38
CA THR A 347 -3.75 -37.31 -26.00
C THR A 347 -4.06 -36.20 -25.00
N GLY A 348 -3.26 -36.06 -23.93
CA GLY A 348 -3.43 -34.98 -22.96
C GLY A 348 -3.52 -33.60 -23.61
N ARG A 349 -2.68 -33.32 -24.63
CA ARG A 349 -2.71 -32.04 -25.35
C ARG A 349 -4.08 -31.74 -25.99
N ALA A 350 -4.65 -32.68 -26.74
CA ALA A 350 -5.96 -32.48 -27.37
C ALA A 350 -7.07 -32.25 -26.34
N LEU A 351 -7.02 -32.94 -25.19
CA LEU A 351 -7.99 -32.72 -24.11
C LEU A 351 -7.84 -31.31 -23.51
N ALA A 352 -6.60 -30.83 -23.33
CA ALA A 352 -6.34 -29.48 -22.85
C ALA A 352 -6.81 -28.40 -23.84
N ASP A 353 -6.57 -28.58 -25.15
CA ASP A 353 -7.02 -27.63 -26.17
C ASP A 353 -8.57 -27.52 -26.20
N VAL A 354 -9.30 -28.62 -25.99
CA VAL A 354 -10.77 -28.58 -25.82
C VAL A 354 -11.18 -27.97 -24.49
N GLY A 355 -10.38 -28.19 -23.43
CA GLY A 355 -10.52 -27.48 -22.16
C GLY A 355 -10.48 -25.96 -22.34
N ASP A 356 -9.53 -25.46 -23.13
CA ASP A 356 -9.39 -24.03 -23.46
C ASP A 356 -10.62 -23.49 -24.20
N PHE A 357 -11.20 -24.29 -25.11
CA PHE A 357 -12.45 -23.92 -25.78
C PHE A 357 -13.60 -23.75 -24.78
N TYR A 358 -13.79 -24.70 -23.87
CA TYR A 358 -14.83 -24.61 -22.83
C TYR A 358 -14.56 -23.48 -21.83
N LEU A 359 -13.29 -23.21 -21.51
CA LEU A 359 -12.88 -22.07 -20.69
C LEU A 359 -13.29 -20.75 -21.37
N GLY A 360 -12.96 -20.56 -22.65
CA GLY A 360 -13.38 -19.39 -23.42
C GLY A 360 -14.90 -19.24 -23.57
N ASN A 361 -15.66 -20.34 -23.42
CA ASN A 361 -17.12 -20.36 -23.43
C ASN A 361 -17.74 -20.16 -22.04
N ASN A 362 -16.92 -19.87 -21.01
CA ASN A 362 -17.33 -19.75 -19.62
C ASN A 362 -17.97 -21.02 -19.02
N ASN A 363 -17.74 -22.19 -19.63
CA ASN A 363 -18.16 -23.48 -19.09
C ASN A 363 -17.05 -24.07 -18.22
N TRP A 364 -16.93 -23.50 -17.02
CA TRP A 364 -15.85 -23.75 -16.08
C TRP A 364 -15.77 -25.20 -15.62
N ALA A 365 -16.92 -25.81 -15.34
CA ALA A 365 -17.00 -27.20 -14.88
C ALA A 365 -16.45 -28.16 -15.94
N LYS A 366 -16.84 -27.96 -17.21
CA LYS A 366 -16.39 -28.82 -18.30
C LYS A 366 -14.92 -28.60 -18.64
N ALA A 367 -14.46 -27.36 -18.62
CA ALA A 367 -13.04 -27.04 -18.77
C ALA A 367 -12.20 -27.76 -17.70
N ALA A 368 -12.60 -27.68 -16.43
CA ALA A 368 -11.91 -28.35 -15.32
C ALA A 368 -11.91 -29.89 -15.45
N GLU A 369 -13.01 -30.51 -15.90
CA GLU A 369 -13.07 -31.95 -16.22
C GLU A 369 -11.99 -32.33 -17.25
N LEU A 370 -11.91 -31.58 -18.35
CA LEU A 370 -11.00 -31.88 -19.44
C LEU A 370 -9.54 -31.63 -19.09
N TYR A 371 -9.22 -30.58 -18.33
CA TYR A 371 -7.85 -30.36 -17.86
C TYR A 371 -7.37 -31.46 -16.89
N ARG A 372 -8.25 -31.95 -15.99
CA ARG A 372 -7.92 -33.11 -15.15
C ARG A 372 -7.67 -34.37 -15.99
N ALA A 373 -8.52 -34.61 -16.99
CA ALA A 373 -8.33 -35.72 -17.93
C ALA A 373 -7.03 -35.58 -18.74
N ALA A 374 -6.69 -34.35 -19.14
CA ALA A 374 -5.46 -34.04 -19.85
C ALA A 374 -4.20 -34.35 -19.02
N LEU A 375 -4.19 -33.96 -17.74
CA LEU A 375 -3.11 -34.25 -16.79
C LEU A 375 -2.98 -35.75 -16.47
N ALA A 376 -4.07 -36.50 -16.54
CA ALA A 376 -4.08 -37.96 -16.32
C ALA A 376 -3.65 -38.78 -17.55
N ALA A 377 -3.50 -38.16 -18.73
CA ALA A 377 -3.23 -38.84 -19.99
C ALA A 377 -1.88 -38.44 -20.67
N PRO A 378 -0.73 -38.46 -19.96
CA PRO A 378 0.55 -38.30 -20.62
C PRO A 378 0.84 -39.53 -21.49
N LYS A 379 0.99 -39.34 -22.81
CA LYS A 379 1.33 -40.41 -23.76
C LYS A 379 2.77 -40.25 -24.28
N PRO A 380 3.67 -41.24 -24.04
CA PRO A 380 4.98 -41.25 -24.67
C PRO A 380 4.88 -41.15 -26.21
N GLY A 381 5.76 -40.37 -26.83
CA GLY A 381 5.79 -40.20 -28.30
C GLY A 381 4.74 -39.24 -28.88
N THR A 382 3.96 -38.54 -28.05
CA THR A 382 3.06 -37.45 -28.48
C THR A 382 3.65 -36.09 -28.09
N PRO A 383 3.29 -34.98 -28.78
CA PRO A 383 3.74 -33.64 -28.37
C PRO A 383 3.43 -33.39 -26.89
N ALA A 384 4.48 -33.10 -26.12
CA ALA A 384 4.35 -32.90 -24.70
C ALA A 384 3.43 -31.70 -24.42
N MET A 385 2.41 -31.94 -23.60
CA MET A 385 1.59 -30.88 -23.03
C MET A 385 2.38 -30.19 -21.90
N ASN A 386 2.31 -28.86 -21.83
CA ASN A 386 2.88 -28.15 -20.70
C ASN A 386 1.97 -28.34 -19.46
N ALA A 387 2.39 -29.20 -18.53
CA ALA A 387 1.60 -29.49 -17.33
C ALA A 387 1.39 -28.27 -16.43
N ASP A 388 2.35 -27.33 -16.38
CA ASP A 388 2.21 -26.10 -15.60
C ASP A 388 1.17 -25.15 -16.22
N GLU A 389 1.10 -25.09 -17.55
CA GLU A 389 0.04 -24.36 -18.26
C GLU A 389 -1.34 -24.95 -17.98
N VAL A 390 -1.46 -26.28 -18.08
CA VAL A 390 -2.75 -26.94 -17.84
C VAL A 390 -3.19 -26.84 -16.39
N ASN A 391 -2.26 -26.89 -15.42
CA ASN A 391 -2.58 -26.59 -14.02
C ASN A 391 -2.97 -25.12 -13.82
N THR A 392 -2.37 -24.18 -14.57
CA THR A 392 -2.79 -22.76 -14.56
C THR A 392 -4.24 -22.64 -15.01
N HIS A 393 -4.58 -23.21 -16.17
CA HIS A 393 -5.94 -23.11 -16.72
C HIS A 393 -6.97 -23.90 -15.88
N LEU A 394 -6.59 -25.06 -15.31
CA LEU A 394 -7.42 -25.80 -14.35
C LEU A 394 -7.72 -24.95 -13.12
N GLY A 395 -6.71 -24.29 -12.55
CA GLY A 395 -6.88 -23.38 -11.43
C GLY A 395 -7.83 -22.22 -11.76
N ILE A 396 -7.67 -21.61 -12.94
CA ILE A 396 -8.56 -20.53 -13.42
C ILE A 396 -9.99 -21.04 -13.58
N ALA A 397 -10.20 -22.21 -14.19
CA ALA A 397 -11.53 -22.79 -14.36
C ALA A 397 -12.20 -23.05 -12.99
N LEU A 398 -11.48 -23.67 -12.05
CA LEU A 398 -12.00 -23.95 -10.70
C LEU A 398 -12.30 -22.67 -9.93
N ALA A 399 -11.44 -21.65 -10.06
CA ALA A 399 -11.63 -20.36 -9.43
C ALA A 399 -12.92 -19.68 -9.91
N ASN A 400 -13.16 -19.67 -11.22
CA ASN A 400 -14.38 -19.12 -11.82
C ASN A 400 -15.63 -19.99 -11.55
N ALA A 401 -15.46 -21.28 -11.30
CA ALA A 401 -16.53 -22.17 -10.84
C ALA A 401 -16.86 -22.00 -9.34
N GLY A 402 -16.08 -21.21 -8.59
CA GLY A 402 -16.24 -21.03 -7.15
C GLY A 402 -15.56 -22.08 -6.28
N ASP A 403 -14.87 -23.07 -6.87
CA ASP A 403 -14.07 -24.07 -6.16
C ASP A 403 -12.71 -23.50 -5.78
N LYS A 404 -12.68 -22.65 -4.74
CA LYS A 404 -11.46 -21.99 -4.26
C LYS A 404 -10.39 -23.00 -3.83
N THR A 405 -10.79 -24.08 -3.15
CA THR A 405 -9.86 -25.08 -2.63
C THR A 405 -9.21 -25.86 -3.76
N GLY A 406 -10.01 -26.35 -4.72
CA GLY A 406 -9.50 -27.03 -5.90
C GLY A 406 -8.63 -26.12 -6.76
N ALA A 407 -8.99 -24.85 -6.90
CA ALA A 407 -8.19 -23.86 -7.63
C ALA A 407 -6.79 -23.70 -7.03
N LYS A 408 -6.71 -23.51 -5.70
CA LYS A 408 -5.43 -23.42 -4.99
C LYS A 408 -4.59 -24.69 -5.12
N GLN A 409 -5.23 -25.87 -5.07
CA GLN A 409 -4.52 -27.14 -5.27
C GLN A 409 -3.91 -27.22 -6.67
N ALA A 410 -4.66 -26.85 -7.72
CA ALA A 410 -4.15 -26.80 -9.08
C ALA A 410 -3.00 -25.79 -9.21
N PHE A 411 -3.15 -24.58 -8.67
CA PHE A 411 -2.09 -23.58 -8.67
C PHE A 411 -0.81 -24.04 -7.94
N SER A 412 -0.95 -24.74 -6.82
CA SER A 412 0.20 -25.29 -6.07
C SER A 412 0.94 -26.42 -6.80
N SER A 413 0.33 -27.00 -7.84
CA SER A 413 0.94 -28.07 -8.64
C SER A 413 1.89 -27.54 -9.72
N ILE A 414 1.93 -26.21 -9.92
CA ILE A 414 2.79 -25.52 -10.91
C ILE A 414 4.21 -25.40 -10.35
N LYS A 415 5.22 -25.72 -11.17
CA LYS A 415 6.61 -25.83 -10.70
C LYS A 415 7.57 -24.81 -11.29
N THR A 416 7.27 -24.27 -12.47
CA THR A 416 8.22 -23.43 -13.22
C THR A 416 7.78 -21.97 -13.30
N ALA A 417 8.75 -21.08 -13.15
CA ALA A 417 8.57 -19.66 -13.42
C ALA A 417 8.48 -19.43 -14.94
N PRO A 418 7.66 -18.46 -15.41
CA PRO A 418 6.92 -17.51 -14.59
C PRO A 418 5.50 -17.95 -14.17
N ARG A 419 5.08 -19.17 -14.50
CA ARG A 419 3.72 -19.65 -14.18
C ARG A 419 3.46 -19.76 -12.68
N THR A 420 4.47 -20.11 -11.88
CA THR A 420 4.36 -20.07 -10.41
C THR A 420 3.98 -18.69 -9.88
N GLU A 421 4.49 -17.64 -10.51
CA GLU A 421 4.28 -16.24 -10.09
C GLU A 421 2.90 -15.73 -10.54
N ILE A 422 2.44 -16.15 -11.72
CA ILE A 422 1.06 -15.93 -12.20
C ILE A 422 0.06 -16.63 -11.27
N ALA A 423 0.32 -17.90 -10.92
CA ALA A 423 -0.50 -18.69 -10.02
C ALA A 423 -0.57 -18.07 -8.60
N GLN A 424 0.50 -17.44 -8.14
CA GLN A 424 0.51 -16.68 -6.90
C GLN A 424 -0.45 -15.48 -6.95
N LEU A 425 -0.49 -14.73 -8.06
CA LEU A 425 -1.43 -13.61 -8.22
C LEU A 425 -2.90 -14.09 -8.19
N TRP A 426 -3.21 -15.20 -8.86
CA TRP A 426 -4.54 -15.83 -8.78
C TRP A 426 -4.89 -16.29 -7.37
N THR A 427 -3.94 -16.88 -6.66
CA THR A 427 -4.12 -17.31 -5.27
C THR A 427 -4.42 -16.12 -4.35
N VAL A 428 -3.70 -15.00 -4.53
CA VAL A 428 -3.97 -13.75 -3.79
C VAL A 428 -5.38 -13.24 -4.04
N TRP A 429 -5.85 -13.27 -5.30
CA TRP A 429 -7.22 -12.86 -5.62
C TRP A 429 -8.27 -13.78 -4.97
N LEU A 430 -8.02 -15.09 -4.91
CA LEU A 430 -8.91 -16.05 -4.25
C LEU A 430 -8.99 -15.84 -2.72
N ASP A 431 -7.88 -15.42 -2.11
CA ASP A 431 -7.75 -15.15 -0.69
C ASP A 431 -8.25 -13.77 -0.29
N ALA A 432 -8.24 -12.81 -1.21
CA ALA A 432 -8.70 -11.45 -0.95
C ALA A 432 -10.18 -11.44 -0.49
N PRO A 433 -10.54 -10.56 0.45
CA PRO A 433 -11.92 -10.39 0.89
C PRO A 433 -12.82 -10.00 -0.30
N ALA A 434 -14.01 -10.61 -0.35
CA ALA A 434 -14.98 -10.36 -1.42
C ALA A 434 -15.44 -8.88 -1.35
N ASN A 435 -15.04 -8.10 -2.35
CA ASN A 435 -15.08 -6.64 -2.39
C ASN A 435 -14.09 -6.02 -1.40
N GLY A 436 -13.02 -5.42 -1.93
CA GLY A 436 -12.11 -4.56 -1.18
C GLY A 436 -12.83 -3.34 -0.62
N ALA A 437 -13.62 -3.54 0.44
CA ALA A 437 -14.02 -2.50 1.34
C ALA A 437 -12.71 -1.95 1.90
N ALA A 438 -12.29 -0.81 1.36
CA ALA A 438 -11.24 0.00 1.94
C ALA A 438 -11.51 0.03 3.45
N ALA A 439 -10.53 -0.41 4.26
CA ALA A 439 -10.60 -0.20 5.69
C ALA A 439 -10.99 1.27 5.89
N PRO A 440 -12.06 1.56 6.67
CA PRO A 440 -12.52 2.93 6.84
C PRO A 440 -11.31 3.76 7.24
N VAL A 441 -10.98 4.74 6.39
CA VAL A 441 -10.00 5.77 6.75
C VAL A 441 -10.62 6.40 7.98
N ALA A 442 -10.05 6.13 9.15
CA ALA A 442 -10.47 6.79 10.37
C ALA A 442 -10.22 8.27 10.16
N ALA A 443 -11.28 9.02 9.86
CA ALA A 443 -11.22 10.46 9.87
C ALA A 443 -10.96 10.88 11.31
N ASN A 444 -9.74 11.34 11.58
CA ASN A 444 -9.41 12.13 12.76
C ASN A 444 -8.93 13.49 12.30
#